data_AF-A0A202E2F3-F1
#
_entry.id   AF-A0A202E2F3-F1
#
_cell.length_a   1.000
_cell.length_b   1.000
_cell.length_c   1.000
_cell.angle_alpha   90.00
_cell.angle_beta   90.00
_cell.angle_gamma   90.00
#
_symmetry.space_group_name_H-M   'P 1'
#
loop_
_entity.id
_entity.type
_entity.pdbx_description
1 polymer ?
#
loop_
_entity_poly.entity_id
_entity_poly.type
_entity_poly.pdbx_seq_one_letter_code
_entity_poly.pdbx_strand_id
1 'polypeptide(L)'
;ASTCTISPASALPQITTDGITIDGYSQSGALANAASWPDALDGTIKIEIDGTNAGASVYGIDINNVNNTILKGLAIYDFDNSGIYIQNTSTGARIQGSYIGVHADGTSTGPNGDTNGVYTGNSVSGAYIGTDGDGTNEAAERNIFNHDLRLGGQTTVSGNYFGVGKDGITQIKTNQSKNIFLQSNSSNSIIGTNGDGVSDSVEGNVFGWASHGITLWIVNNVTIAGNYIGVDRTGLTSSDLDYGVYTYIAGSSIIGTNNDGQSDTLERNIISGNTIDGIRFSTDSTNNTIAGNYIGVGYDGTTDLGNLTHGIYLLNNAADNTIGGVDAESVNVIAYNGDAASEYGVYIDDADTDANRILRNSFFSNQNEGIYLEGNGANDNQIQPVIITNQTNGSNQDVIGTTEA
;
A
#
# COMPACT_ATOMS: atom_id res chain seq x y z
N ALA A 1 -8.62 -9.59 32.00
CA ALA A 1 -8.49 -11.03 31.66
C ALA A 1 -7.18 -11.25 30.91
N SER A 2 -6.49 -12.36 31.17
CA SER A 2 -5.35 -12.81 30.38
C SER A 2 -5.79 -13.17 28.95
N THR A 3 -4.88 -13.09 27.99
CA THR A 3 -5.09 -13.58 26.62
C THR A 3 -5.32 -15.09 26.63
N CYS A 4 -6.17 -15.58 25.73
CA CYS A 4 -6.41 -17.00 25.51
C CYS A 4 -5.73 -17.42 24.20
N THR A 5 -4.77 -18.32 24.29
CA THR A 5 -4.05 -18.85 23.13
C THR A 5 -4.62 -20.22 22.75
N ILE A 6 -5.03 -20.36 21.50
CA ILE A 6 -5.48 -21.59 20.86
C ILE A 6 -4.31 -22.11 20.02
N SER A 7 -3.76 -23.27 20.37
CA SER A 7 -2.67 -23.90 19.62
C SER A 7 -3.15 -25.20 18.97
N PRO A 8 -3.58 -25.18 17.69
CA PRO A 8 -4.05 -26.38 17.00
C PRO A 8 -2.95 -27.43 16.91
N ALA A 9 -3.30 -28.70 17.11
CA ALA A 9 -2.37 -29.85 16.94
C ALA A 9 -2.39 -30.42 15.51
N SER A 10 -3.22 -29.84 14.64
CA SER A 10 -3.41 -30.19 13.23
C SER A 10 -4.07 -29.01 12.51
N ALA A 11 -4.23 -29.11 11.19
CA ALA A 11 -5.01 -28.15 10.40
C ALA A 11 -6.40 -27.88 11.01
N LEU A 12 -6.78 -26.60 11.01
CA LEU A 12 -8.13 -26.18 11.37
C LEU A 12 -9.13 -26.62 10.28
N PRO A 13 -10.39 -26.88 10.65
CA PRO A 13 -11.43 -27.19 9.66
C PRO A 13 -11.64 -26.03 8.68
N GLN A 14 -11.82 -26.37 7.40
CA GLN A 14 -12.12 -25.41 6.35
C GLN A 14 -13.54 -24.84 6.51
N ILE A 15 -13.69 -23.53 6.28
CA ILE A 15 -14.97 -22.83 6.24
C ILE A 15 -15.59 -23.05 4.86
N THR A 16 -16.70 -23.79 4.84
CA THR A 16 -17.45 -24.18 3.63
C THR A 16 -18.93 -23.82 3.72
N THR A 17 -19.29 -22.94 4.66
CA THR A 17 -20.65 -22.38 4.81
C THR A 17 -20.61 -20.86 4.68
N ASP A 18 -21.59 -20.30 3.97
CA ASP A 18 -21.77 -18.86 3.79
C ASP A 18 -22.09 -18.15 5.11
N GLY A 19 -21.69 -16.88 5.22
CA GLY A 19 -22.12 -15.96 6.29
C GLY A 19 -21.54 -16.28 7.67
N ILE A 20 -20.47 -17.05 7.75
CA ILE A 20 -19.82 -17.37 9.02
C ILE A 20 -19.12 -16.13 9.56
N THR A 21 -19.41 -15.78 10.82
CA THR A 21 -18.68 -14.76 11.56
C THR A 21 -17.87 -15.43 12.68
N ILE A 22 -16.56 -15.19 12.69
CA ILE A 22 -15.68 -15.52 13.81
C ILE A 22 -15.33 -14.21 14.51
N ASP A 23 -15.92 -14.02 15.70
CA ASP A 23 -15.85 -12.78 16.47
C ASP A 23 -15.04 -12.95 17.75
N GLY A 24 -13.76 -12.59 17.71
CA GLY A 24 -12.87 -12.55 18.86
C GLY A 24 -13.19 -11.43 19.84
N TYR A 25 -13.91 -10.37 19.43
CA TYR A 25 -14.36 -9.31 20.32
C TYR A 25 -15.50 -9.75 21.25
N SER A 26 -16.13 -10.89 20.97
CA SER A 26 -17.08 -11.53 21.90
C SER A 26 -16.41 -12.06 23.18
N GLN A 27 -15.07 -12.17 23.20
CA GLN A 27 -14.32 -12.59 24.37
C GLN A 27 -14.32 -11.52 25.47
N SER A 28 -14.53 -11.94 26.72
CA SER A 28 -14.55 -11.03 27.87
C SER A 28 -13.24 -10.23 28.01
N GLY A 29 -13.37 -8.90 27.96
CA GLY A 29 -12.25 -7.96 28.07
C GLY A 29 -11.51 -7.70 26.75
N ALA A 30 -11.98 -8.22 25.62
CA ALA A 30 -11.61 -7.71 24.30
C ALA A 30 -12.36 -6.40 24.03
N LEU A 31 -11.73 -5.50 23.28
CA LEU A 31 -12.30 -4.21 22.89
C LEU A 31 -11.92 -3.94 21.45
N ALA A 32 -12.89 -3.62 20.61
CA ALA A 32 -12.62 -3.13 19.26
C ALA A 32 -11.94 -1.76 19.32
N ASN A 33 -11.09 -1.46 18.33
CA ASN A 33 -10.48 -0.15 18.20
C ASN A 33 -11.55 0.93 18.02
N ALA A 34 -11.40 2.03 18.74
CA ALA A 34 -12.27 3.21 18.64
C ALA A 34 -11.47 4.48 18.28
N ALA A 35 -10.14 4.39 18.19
CA ALA A 35 -9.29 5.52 17.87
C ALA A 35 -9.58 6.09 16.47
N SER A 36 -9.67 7.43 16.38
CA SER A 36 -9.82 8.15 15.12
C SER A 36 -8.60 7.91 14.21
N TRP A 37 -8.74 8.09 12.89
CA TRP A 37 -7.56 8.12 12.03
C TRP A 37 -6.88 9.49 12.14
N PRO A 38 -5.54 9.59 12.18
CA PRO A 38 -4.56 8.51 12.19
C PRO A 38 -4.04 8.20 13.61
N ASP A 39 -4.86 8.26 14.66
CA ASP A 39 -4.43 7.99 16.05
C ASP A 39 -3.99 6.54 16.26
N ALA A 40 -3.13 6.33 17.27
CA ALA A 40 -2.67 5.00 17.67
C ALA A 40 -3.85 4.11 18.06
N LEU A 41 -3.80 2.84 17.66
CA LEU A 41 -4.87 1.88 17.91
C LEU A 41 -4.99 1.57 19.41
N ASP A 42 -6.22 1.61 19.92
CA ASP A 42 -6.59 1.38 21.32
C ASP A 42 -7.36 0.08 21.55
N GLY A 43 -7.56 -0.70 20.49
CA GLY A 43 -8.15 -2.04 20.54
C GLY A 43 -7.39 -2.99 21.45
N THR A 44 -8.11 -3.98 21.99
CA THR A 44 -7.55 -5.05 22.82
C THR A 44 -7.99 -6.40 22.27
N ILE A 45 -7.03 -7.17 21.75
CA ILE A 45 -7.21 -8.55 21.32
C ILE A 45 -7.08 -9.48 22.53
N LYS A 46 -7.91 -10.53 22.59
CA LYS A 46 -7.87 -11.54 23.67
C LYS A 46 -7.80 -12.97 23.19
N ILE A 47 -7.95 -13.23 21.90
CA ILE A 47 -7.84 -14.56 21.32
C ILE A 47 -6.63 -14.57 20.39
N GLU A 48 -5.69 -15.47 20.68
CA GLU A 48 -4.55 -15.78 19.83
C GLU A 48 -4.76 -17.17 19.22
N ILE A 49 -4.48 -17.31 17.93
CA ILE A 49 -4.44 -18.58 17.21
C ILE A 49 -2.99 -18.80 16.79
N ASP A 50 -2.33 -19.71 17.49
CA ASP A 50 -0.91 -20.04 17.34
C ASP A 50 -0.75 -21.33 16.53
N GLY A 51 -0.30 -21.19 15.29
CA GLY A 51 -0.12 -22.26 14.33
C GLY A 51 1.10 -23.15 14.54
N THR A 52 1.96 -22.88 15.53
CA THR A 52 3.27 -23.56 15.70
C THR A 52 3.17 -25.08 15.68
N ASN A 53 2.07 -25.65 16.20
CA ASN A 53 1.84 -27.09 16.31
C ASN A 53 0.85 -27.65 15.28
N ALA A 54 0.38 -26.83 14.33
CA ALA A 54 -0.67 -27.20 13.39
C ALA A 54 -0.19 -28.17 12.29
N GLY A 55 1.14 -28.28 12.10
CA GLY A 55 1.78 -29.15 11.12
C GLY A 55 2.23 -28.42 9.85
N ALA A 56 2.97 -29.14 8.99
CA ALA A 56 3.54 -28.59 7.77
C ALA A 56 2.49 -28.35 6.67
N SER A 57 2.69 -27.31 5.88
CA SER A 57 1.87 -26.85 4.75
C SER A 57 0.42 -26.53 5.12
N VAL A 58 0.19 -26.15 6.38
CA VAL A 58 -1.14 -25.87 6.94
C VAL A 58 -1.43 -24.37 6.88
N TYR A 59 -2.60 -24.02 6.33
CA TYR A 59 -3.17 -22.69 6.46
C TYR A 59 -3.84 -22.53 7.83
N GLY A 60 -3.88 -21.31 8.35
CA GLY A 60 -4.64 -21.01 9.57
C GLY A 60 -6.14 -21.09 9.32
N ILE A 61 -6.75 -19.97 8.94
CA ILE A 61 -8.17 -19.94 8.59
C ILE A 61 -8.33 -20.09 7.07
N ASP A 62 -8.93 -21.20 6.65
CA ASP A 62 -9.18 -21.52 5.24
C ASP A 62 -10.65 -21.27 4.87
N ILE A 63 -10.90 -20.28 4.00
CA ILE A 63 -12.20 -19.85 3.49
C ILE A 63 -12.34 -20.31 2.04
N ASN A 64 -13.26 -21.25 1.77
CA ASN A 64 -13.34 -21.92 0.48
C ASN A 64 -14.75 -22.00 -0.09
N ASN A 65 -14.92 -21.35 -1.24
CA ASN A 65 -16.13 -21.36 -2.05
C ASN A 65 -17.38 -20.95 -1.25
N VAL A 66 -17.22 -19.89 -0.47
CA VAL A 66 -18.27 -19.34 0.40
C VAL A 66 -18.34 -17.82 0.28
N ASN A 67 -19.49 -17.28 0.66
CA ASN A 67 -19.77 -15.87 0.60
C ASN A 67 -19.85 -15.25 2.00
N ASN A 68 -19.36 -14.03 2.14
CA ASN A 68 -19.59 -13.17 3.30
C ASN A 68 -19.08 -13.75 4.63
N THR A 69 -17.93 -14.43 4.63
CA THR A 69 -17.24 -14.80 5.87
C THR A 69 -16.61 -13.57 6.51
N ILE A 70 -16.81 -13.38 7.82
CA ILE A 70 -16.25 -12.25 8.59
C ILE A 70 -15.34 -12.80 9.68
N LEU A 71 -14.09 -12.35 9.70
CA LEU A 71 -13.13 -12.64 10.76
C LEU A 71 -12.78 -11.34 11.47
N LYS A 72 -12.94 -11.28 12.80
CA LYS A 72 -12.60 -10.08 13.55
C LYS A 72 -12.09 -10.31 14.96
N GLY A 73 -11.20 -9.43 15.43
CA GLY A 73 -10.74 -9.41 16.83
C GLY A 73 -9.83 -10.59 17.21
N LEU A 74 -9.06 -11.11 16.25
CA LEU A 74 -8.16 -12.25 16.44
C LEU A 74 -6.70 -11.84 16.24
N ALA A 75 -5.79 -12.46 16.98
CA ALA A 75 -4.38 -12.51 16.64
C ALA A 75 -4.07 -13.89 16.02
N ILE A 76 -3.48 -13.93 14.82
CA ILE A 76 -3.25 -15.16 14.05
C ILE A 76 -1.81 -15.20 13.56
N TYR A 77 -1.08 -16.25 13.96
CA TYR A 77 0.36 -16.34 13.74
C TYR A 77 0.90 -17.78 13.69
N ASP A 78 2.17 -17.93 13.26
CA ASP A 78 2.97 -19.16 13.28
C ASP A 78 2.39 -20.37 12.51
N PHE A 79 1.55 -20.16 11.50
CA PHE A 79 1.15 -21.24 10.56
C PHE A 79 2.24 -21.48 9.51
N ASP A 80 2.51 -22.73 9.13
CA ASP A 80 3.56 -23.08 8.13
C ASP A 80 3.26 -22.54 6.71
N ASN A 81 1.98 -22.25 6.43
CA ASN A 81 1.56 -21.51 5.24
C ASN A 81 0.84 -20.21 5.66
N SER A 82 -0.07 -19.70 4.85
CA SER A 82 -0.69 -18.41 5.14
C SER A 82 -1.61 -18.46 6.36
N GLY A 83 -1.56 -17.43 7.21
CA GLY A 83 -2.40 -17.32 8.40
C GLY A 83 -3.89 -17.32 8.06
N ILE A 84 -4.27 -16.67 6.97
CA ILE A 84 -5.61 -16.72 6.38
C ILE A 84 -5.49 -17.01 4.89
N TYR A 85 -6.28 -17.95 4.37
CA TYR A 85 -6.40 -18.24 2.94
C TYR A 85 -7.84 -18.12 2.48
N ILE A 86 -8.10 -17.23 1.52
CA ILE A 86 -9.40 -17.03 0.88
C ILE A 86 -9.27 -17.57 -0.54
N GLN A 87 -10.05 -18.59 -0.89
CA GLN A 87 -9.79 -19.35 -2.12
C GLN A 87 -11.02 -19.67 -2.96
N ASN A 88 -10.73 -20.15 -4.17
CA ASN A 88 -11.70 -20.45 -5.21
C ASN A 88 -12.60 -19.24 -5.48
N THR A 89 -13.89 -19.44 -5.62
CA THR A 89 -14.89 -18.41 -5.95
C THR A 89 -15.50 -17.77 -4.71
N SER A 90 -14.76 -17.70 -3.60
CA SER A 90 -15.26 -17.04 -2.39
C SER A 90 -15.47 -15.54 -2.63
N THR A 91 -16.54 -14.97 -2.07
CA THR A 91 -16.87 -13.55 -2.25
C THR A 91 -17.15 -12.85 -0.93
N GLY A 92 -16.92 -11.53 -0.87
CA GLY A 92 -17.39 -10.72 0.26
C GLY A 92 -16.71 -11.02 1.60
N ALA A 93 -15.58 -11.73 1.61
CA ALA A 93 -14.86 -12.07 2.82
C ALA A 93 -14.31 -10.79 3.47
N ARG A 94 -14.47 -10.65 4.79
CA ARG A 94 -14.03 -9.47 5.57
C ARG A 94 -13.04 -9.89 6.64
N ILE A 95 -11.84 -9.35 6.60
CA ILE A 95 -10.82 -9.52 7.64
C ILE A 95 -10.66 -8.17 8.33
N GLN A 96 -11.13 -8.06 9.57
CA GLN A 96 -11.34 -6.77 10.23
C GLN A 96 -10.77 -6.77 11.65
N GLY A 97 -10.13 -5.69 12.08
CA GLY A 97 -9.75 -5.49 13.49
C GLY A 97 -8.88 -6.63 14.06
N SER A 98 -8.05 -7.25 13.23
CA SER A 98 -7.29 -8.45 13.56
C SER A 98 -5.78 -8.21 13.41
N TYR A 99 -4.98 -8.94 14.17
CA TYR A 99 -3.52 -8.85 14.18
C TYR A 99 -2.95 -10.10 13.51
N ILE A 100 -2.31 -9.94 12.36
CA ILE A 100 -1.88 -11.07 11.52
C ILE A 100 -0.36 -11.06 11.42
N GLY A 101 0.28 -12.12 11.90
CA GLY A 101 1.74 -12.15 12.07
C GLY A 101 2.24 -11.36 13.29
N VAL A 102 1.32 -10.94 14.17
CA VAL A 102 1.56 -10.10 15.34
C VAL A 102 0.79 -10.67 16.53
N HIS A 103 1.44 -10.71 17.70
CA HIS A 103 0.80 -11.15 18.94
C HIS A 103 -0.29 -10.17 19.40
N ALA A 104 -1.13 -10.58 20.36
CA ALA A 104 -2.25 -9.76 20.85
C ALA A 104 -1.84 -8.42 21.49
N ASP A 105 -0.55 -8.22 21.79
CA ASP A 105 -0.02 -6.94 22.27
C ASP A 105 0.09 -5.87 21.17
N GLY A 106 0.00 -6.27 19.89
CA GLY A 106 0.09 -5.39 18.72
C GLY A 106 1.48 -4.82 18.44
N THR A 107 2.53 -5.37 19.04
CA THR A 107 3.92 -4.86 18.95
C THR A 107 4.97 -5.95 18.77
N SER A 108 4.72 -7.18 19.25
CA SER A 108 5.66 -8.29 19.14
C SER A 108 5.27 -9.27 18.04
N THR A 109 6.28 -9.89 17.42
CA THR A 109 6.13 -10.78 16.27
C THR A 109 5.79 -12.21 16.71
N GLY A 110 4.65 -12.72 16.26
CA GLY A 110 4.45 -14.14 16.00
C GLY A 110 4.37 -14.26 14.49
N PRO A 111 5.46 -14.36 13.73
CA PRO A 111 5.37 -14.35 12.27
C PRO A 111 4.53 -15.55 11.81
N ASN A 112 3.65 -15.40 10.81
CA ASN A 112 3.22 -16.61 10.08
C ASN A 112 4.45 -17.14 9.34
N GLY A 113 4.57 -18.47 9.19
CA GLY A 113 5.68 -19.12 8.48
C GLY A 113 5.87 -18.57 7.07
N ASP A 114 6.94 -19.01 6.39
CA ASP A 114 7.62 -18.40 5.21
C ASP A 114 6.79 -17.89 4.01
N THR A 115 5.45 -17.87 4.03
CA THR A 115 4.60 -17.48 2.90
C THR A 115 3.88 -16.13 3.03
N ASN A 116 2.76 -16.01 3.77
CA ASN A 116 1.91 -14.80 3.78
C ASN A 116 1.12 -14.65 5.09
N GLY A 117 0.74 -13.42 5.45
CA GLY A 117 -0.27 -13.19 6.49
C GLY A 117 -1.67 -13.56 5.99
N VAL A 118 -2.04 -12.99 4.83
CA VAL A 118 -3.31 -13.29 4.13
C VAL A 118 -3.00 -13.60 2.67
N TYR A 119 -3.63 -14.65 2.15
CA TYR A 119 -3.59 -15.00 0.74
C TYR A 119 -5.00 -15.01 0.15
N THR A 120 -5.25 -14.26 -0.93
CA THR A 120 -6.48 -14.36 -1.72
C THR A 120 -6.22 -15.03 -3.08
N GLY A 121 -7.05 -16.00 -3.47
CA GLY A 121 -6.94 -16.68 -4.76
C GLY A 121 -7.43 -15.83 -5.93
N ASN A 122 -6.99 -16.15 -7.15
CA ASN A 122 -7.29 -15.35 -8.36
C ASN A 122 -8.78 -15.25 -8.74
N SER A 123 -9.63 -16.12 -8.21
CA SER A 123 -11.08 -16.10 -8.46
C SER A 123 -11.89 -15.53 -7.30
N VAL A 124 -11.22 -15.01 -6.27
CA VAL A 124 -11.87 -14.29 -5.16
C VAL A 124 -12.32 -12.92 -5.65
N SER A 125 -13.49 -12.48 -5.20
CA SER A 125 -14.00 -11.15 -5.51
C SER A 125 -14.65 -10.45 -4.33
N GLY A 126 -14.48 -9.13 -4.26
CA GLY A 126 -15.05 -8.31 -3.21
C GLY A 126 -14.58 -8.70 -1.80
N ALA A 127 -13.33 -9.18 -1.66
CA ALA A 127 -12.75 -9.36 -0.35
C ALA A 127 -12.32 -8.00 0.22
N TYR A 128 -12.61 -7.76 1.49
CA TYR A 128 -12.19 -6.57 2.23
C TYR A 128 -11.21 -6.98 3.32
N ILE A 129 -10.04 -6.37 3.31
CA ILE A 129 -9.02 -6.54 4.33
C ILE A 129 -8.84 -5.17 4.98
N GLY A 130 -9.41 -5.00 6.16
CA GLY A 130 -9.51 -3.73 6.86
C GLY A 130 -10.90 -3.12 6.75
N THR A 131 -10.97 -1.80 6.66
CA THR A 131 -12.27 -1.10 6.55
C THR A 131 -13.01 -1.52 5.30
N ASP A 132 -14.32 -1.76 5.41
CA ASP A 132 -15.19 -2.03 4.26
C ASP A 132 -15.87 -0.78 3.69
N GLY A 133 -15.65 0.38 4.32
CA GLY A 133 -16.03 1.70 3.81
C GLY A 133 -17.53 1.98 3.88
N ASP A 134 -18.29 1.25 4.71
CA ASP A 134 -19.75 1.29 4.70
C ASP A 134 -20.37 2.49 5.46
N GLY A 135 -19.55 3.34 6.06
CA GLY A 135 -19.95 4.49 6.89
C GLY A 135 -20.13 4.12 8.37
N THR A 136 -19.86 2.88 8.78
CA THR A 136 -20.05 2.38 10.13
C THR A 136 -18.83 1.64 10.70
N ASN A 137 -18.41 2.04 11.89
CA ASN A 137 -17.39 1.35 12.70
C ASN A 137 -16.02 1.15 12.04
N GLU A 138 -15.61 1.97 11.07
CA GLU A 138 -14.35 1.79 10.34
C GLU A 138 -13.12 1.76 11.24
N ALA A 139 -13.16 2.50 12.36
CA ALA A 139 -12.10 2.45 13.37
C ALA A 139 -11.88 1.01 13.89
N ALA A 140 -12.94 0.24 14.09
CA ALA A 140 -12.88 -1.13 14.62
C ALA A 140 -12.27 -2.14 13.64
N GLU A 141 -12.20 -1.78 12.36
CA GLU A 141 -11.90 -2.71 11.26
C GLU A 141 -10.43 -2.74 10.87
N ARG A 142 -9.63 -1.83 11.42
CA ARG A 142 -8.20 -1.68 11.12
C ARG A 142 -7.40 -2.89 11.60
N ASN A 143 -6.69 -3.55 10.68
CA ASN A 143 -5.81 -4.65 11.02
C ASN A 143 -4.35 -4.18 11.22
N ILE A 144 -3.56 -5.04 11.84
CA ILE A 144 -2.10 -4.94 11.88
C ILE A 144 -1.50 -6.16 11.19
N PHE A 145 -0.52 -5.92 10.33
CA PHE A 145 0.20 -6.94 9.57
C PHE A 145 1.70 -6.82 9.77
N ASN A 146 2.33 -7.98 9.93
CA ASN A 146 3.78 -8.14 9.93
C ASN A 146 4.24 -9.25 8.95
N HIS A 147 3.42 -9.50 7.95
CA HIS A 147 3.71 -10.42 6.85
C HIS A 147 2.89 -10.02 5.63
N ASP A 148 3.36 -10.42 4.45
CA ASP A 148 2.78 -10.12 3.15
C ASP A 148 1.29 -10.42 3.05
N LEU A 149 0.57 -9.50 2.44
CA LEU A 149 -0.71 -9.76 1.81
C LEU A 149 -0.45 -10.14 0.37
N ARG A 150 -0.67 -11.42 0.05
CA ARG A 150 -0.65 -11.90 -1.32
C ARG A 150 -2.05 -11.84 -1.89
N LEU A 151 -2.27 -10.95 -2.83
CA LEU A 151 -3.61 -10.64 -3.31
C LEU A 151 -3.82 -11.16 -4.72
N GLY A 152 -4.79 -12.05 -4.87
CA GLY A 152 -5.42 -12.49 -6.10
C GLY A 152 -6.80 -11.84 -6.29
N GLY A 153 -7.31 -11.88 -7.52
CA GLY A 153 -8.69 -11.50 -7.80
C GLY A 153 -8.98 -10.02 -7.57
N GLN A 154 -10.17 -9.71 -7.04
CA GLN A 154 -10.59 -8.36 -6.67
C GLN A 154 -10.62 -8.23 -5.14
N THR A 155 -9.68 -7.45 -4.59
CA THR A 155 -9.56 -7.21 -3.15
C THR A 155 -9.45 -5.72 -2.85
N THR A 156 -10.09 -5.29 -1.77
CA THR A 156 -9.97 -3.94 -1.19
C THR A 156 -9.17 -4.04 0.10
N VAL A 157 -8.11 -3.24 0.22
CA VAL A 157 -7.24 -3.20 1.40
C VAL A 157 -7.17 -1.78 1.93
N SER A 158 -7.80 -1.52 3.07
CA SER A 158 -8.01 -0.14 3.54
C SER A 158 -7.91 -0.04 5.06
N GLY A 159 -7.35 1.05 5.59
CA GLY A 159 -7.31 1.33 7.03
C GLY A 159 -6.31 0.50 7.84
N ASN A 160 -5.37 -0.20 7.20
CA ASN A 160 -4.49 -1.15 7.88
C ASN A 160 -3.09 -0.58 8.19
N TYR A 161 -2.39 -1.26 9.08
CA TYR A 161 -1.01 -0.96 9.49
C TYR A 161 -0.11 -2.13 9.09
N PHE A 162 0.94 -1.87 8.30
CA PHE A 162 1.88 -2.86 7.80
C PHE A 162 3.31 -2.55 8.27
N GLY A 163 4.00 -3.54 8.84
CA GLY A 163 5.40 -3.40 9.27
C GLY A 163 5.61 -2.43 10.45
N VAL A 164 4.52 -1.99 11.08
CA VAL A 164 4.51 -1.11 12.26
C VAL A 164 3.55 -1.67 13.32
N GLY A 165 3.80 -1.34 14.58
CA GLY A 165 2.96 -1.73 15.69
C GLY A 165 1.67 -0.95 15.76
N LYS A 166 0.86 -1.26 16.77
CA LYS A 166 -0.44 -0.62 17.00
C LYS A 166 -0.34 0.89 17.27
N ASP A 167 0.84 1.38 17.62
CA ASP A 167 1.13 2.81 17.73
C ASP A 167 1.34 3.49 16.37
N GLY A 168 1.42 2.71 15.28
CA GLY A 168 1.69 3.12 13.91
C GLY A 168 3.03 3.80 13.68
N ILE A 169 3.98 3.61 14.60
CA ILE A 169 5.30 4.26 14.60
C ILE A 169 6.40 3.22 14.83
N THR A 170 6.25 2.37 15.84
CA THR A 170 7.27 1.38 16.18
C THR A 170 7.32 0.32 15.09
N GLN A 171 8.44 0.20 14.38
CA GLN A 171 8.61 -0.83 13.35
C GLN A 171 8.59 -2.23 13.96
N ILE A 172 7.89 -3.13 13.28
CA ILE A 172 7.93 -4.56 13.56
C ILE A 172 8.81 -5.20 12.48
N LYS A 173 10.08 -5.48 12.82
CA LYS A 173 11.07 -5.94 11.83
C LYS A 173 11.05 -7.46 11.65
N THR A 174 10.98 -7.91 10.40
CA THR A 174 11.10 -9.31 9.98
C THR A 174 12.14 -9.47 8.87
N ASN A 175 12.38 -10.70 8.41
CA ASN A 175 13.19 -10.98 7.23
C ASN A 175 12.50 -10.34 6.01
N GLN A 176 13.04 -9.20 5.55
CA GLN A 176 12.48 -8.23 4.59
C GLN A 176 11.51 -8.82 3.55
N SER A 177 10.24 -8.91 3.92
CA SER A 177 9.16 -9.38 3.06
C SER A 177 8.49 -8.18 2.37
N LYS A 178 7.38 -8.34 1.65
CA LYS A 178 6.65 -7.23 1.00
C LYS A 178 5.38 -6.95 1.79
N ASN A 179 4.97 -5.70 2.00
CA ASN A 179 3.71 -5.49 2.72
C ASN A 179 2.50 -5.98 1.90
N ILE A 180 2.36 -5.53 0.65
CA ILE A 180 1.34 -6.03 -0.29
C ILE A 180 1.99 -6.48 -1.59
N PHE A 181 1.62 -7.69 -2.04
CA PHE A 181 1.97 -8.25 -3.34
C PHE A 181 0.72 -8.67 -4.10
N LEU A 182 0.33 -7.89 -5.11
CA LEU A 182 -0.72 -8.28 -6.04
C LEU A 182 -0.13 -9.20 -7.10
N GLN A 183 -0.64 -10.42 -7.17
CA GLN A 183 -0.11 -11.45 -8.05
C GLN A 183 -0.75 -11.43 -9.44
N SER A 184 -0.17 -12.19 -10.36
CA SER A 184 -0.57 -12.22 -11.76
C SER A 184 -2.06 -12.49 -11.95
N ASN A 185 -2.68 -11.70 -12.84
CA ASN A 185 -4.11 -11.70 -13.19
C ASN A 185 -5.06 -11.15 -12.13
N SER A 186 -4.53 -10.51 -11.07
CA SER A 186 -5.36 -9.69 -10.17
C SER A 186 -5.75 -8.40 -10.89
N SER A 187 -6.96 -7.91 -10.63
CA SER A 187 -7.45 -6.67 -11.23
C SER A 187 -8.57 -6.03 -10.41
N ASN A 188 -8.84 -4.75 -10.66
CA ASN A 188 -9.91 -3.99 -10.01
C ASN A 188 -9.75 -3.90 -8.49
N SER A 189 -8.53 -4.08 -7.98
CA SER A 189 -8.23 -4.03 -6.56
C SER A 189 -7.96 -2.60 -6.12
N ILE A 190 -8.30 -2.31 -4.87
CA ILE A 190 -8.16 -0.98 -4.27
C ILE A 190 -7.26 -1.13 -3.04
N ILE A 191 -6.28 -0.24 -2.93
CA ILE A 191 -5.37 -0.16 -1.79
C ILE A 191 -5.45 1.26 -1.26
N GLY A 192 -6.13 1.39 -0.12
CA GLY A 192 -6.44 2.66 0.52
C GLY A 192 -7.86 3.09 0.19
N THR A 193 -8.08 4.37 -0.10
CA THR A 193 -9.43 4.89 -0.35
C THR A 193 -9.98 4.52 -1.73
N ASN A 194 -11.30 4.30 -1.80
CA ASN A 194 -12.01 4.09 -3.06
C ASN A 194 -12.55 5.39 -3.69
N GLY A 195 -12.48 6.52 -2.96
CA GLY A 195 -12.92 7.84 -3.42
C GLY A 195 -14.43 8.01 -3.57
N ASP A 196 -15.23 7.14 -2.93
CA ASP A 196 -16.69 7.12 -3.15
C ASP A 196 -17.48 8.17 -2.35
N GLY A 197 -16.78 8.95 -1.51
CA GLY A 197 -17.36 9.98 -0.66
C GLY A 197 -17.80 9.47 0.72
N VAL A 198 -17.66 8.18 0.99
CA VAL A 198 -17.94 7.54 2.27
C VAL A 198 -16.63 7.05 2.87
N SER A 199 -16.37 7.46 4.11
CA SER A 199 -15.23 6.97 4.89
C SER A 199 -13.82 7.18 4.32
N ASP A 200 -13.64 7.80 3.15
CA ASP A 200 -12.34 8.06 2.49
C ASP A 200 -11.22 8.52 3.42
N SER A 201 -11.53 9.40 4.39
CA SER A 201 -10.56 9.94 5.35
C SER A 201 -9.94 8.91 6.32
N VAL A 202 -10.51 7.69 6.40
CA VAL A 202 -10.06 6.62 7.30
C VAL A 202 -9.65 5.34 6.56
N GLU A 203 -9.66 5.35 5.23
CA GLU A 203 -9.35 4.19 4.39
C GLU A 203 -7.87 4.05 4.04
N GLY A 204 -7.06 5.08 4.29
CA GLY A 204 -5.60 5.02 4.08
C GLY A 204 -4.93 3.89 4.85
N ASN A 205 -3.88 3.29 4.28
CA ASN A 205 -3.03 2.34 4.99
C ASN A 205 -1.69 2.98 5.37
N VAL A 206 -1.04 2.47 6.42
CA VAL A 206 0.34 2.82 6.82
C VAL A 206 1.28 1.68 6.47
N PHE A 207 2.35 1.97 5.73
CA PHE A 207 3.38 1.01 5.32
C PHE A 207 4.76 1.42 5.86
N GLY A 208 5.26 0.68 6.84
CA GLY A 208 6.62 0.79 7.36
C GLY A 208 7.53 -0.34 6.86
N TRP A 209 8.32 -0.91 7.77
CA TRP A 209 9.42 -1.85 7.49
C TRP A 209 9.04 -2.99 6.54
N ALA A 210 9.60 -2.98 5.33
CA ALA A 210 9.53 -4.05 4.34
C ALA A 210 10.49 -3.76 3.18
N SER A 211 10.72 -4.74 2.30
CA SER A 211 11.41 -4.51 1.03
C SER A 211 10.57 -3.71 0.04
N HIS A 212 9.24 -3.80 0.13
CA HIS A 212 8.31 -3.07 -0.74
C HIS A 212 7.05 -2.76 0.04
N GLY A 213 6.49 -1.56 -0.13
CA GLY A 213 5.16 -1.23 0.37
C GLY A 213 4.12 -1.98 -0.45
N ILE A 214 4.04 -1.63 -1.73
CA ILE A 214 3.06 -2.21 -2.64
C ILE A 214 3.77 -2.69 -3.92
N THR A 215 3.59 -3.96 -4.26
CA THR A 215 4.06 -4.53 -5.53
C THR A 215 2.88 -4.91 -6.43
N LEU A 216 2.88 -4.39 -7.65
CA LEU A 216 1.96 -4.74 -8.73
C LEU A 216 2.65 -5.69 -9.71
N TRP A 217 2.29 -6.98 -9.70
CA TRP A 217 2.96 -8.01 -10.51
C TRP A 217 2.03 -8.64 -11.54
N ILE A 218 2.11 -8.19 -12.79
CA ILE A 218 1.31 -8.66 -13.92
C ILE A 218 -0.19 -8.47 -13.63
N VAL A 219 -0.57 -7.23 -13.36
CA VAL A 219 -1.92 -6.83 -12.92
C VAL A 219 -2.46 -5.69 -13.77
N ASN A 220 -3.77 -5.47 -13.72
CA ASN A 220 -4.39 -4.35 -14.40
C ASN A 220 -5.44 -3.66 -13.53
N ASN A 221 -5.63 -2.37 -13.73
CA ASN A 221 -6.71 -1.60 -13.10
C ASN A 221 -6.68 -1.68 -11.56
N VAL A 222 -5.56 -1.27 -10.96
CA VAL A 222 -5.40 -1.18 -9.50
C VAL A 222 -5.40 0.29 -9.10
N THR A 223 -6.13 0.63 -8.03
CA THR A 223 -6.10 1.98 -7.44
C THR A 223 -5.31 1.94 -6.14
N ILE A 224 -4.33 2.83 -6.00
CA ILE A 224 -3.54 3.03 -4.79
C ILE A 224 -3.75 4.49 -4.37
N ALA A 225 -4.55 4.73 -3.35
CA ALA A 225 -4.97 6.09 -2.98
C ALA A 225 -5.03 6.30 -1.46
N GLY A 226 -4.66 7.49 -0.97
CA GLY A 226 -4.80 7.87 0.44
C GLY A 226 -3.83 7.18 1.41
N ASN A 227 -2.76 6.55 0.92
CA ASN A 227 -1.84 5.77 1.75
C ASN A 227 -0.63 6.56 2.27
N TYR A 228 -0.08 6.10 3.39
CA TYR A 228 1.16 6.55 4.02
C TYR A 228 2.22 5.47 3.77
N ILE A 229 3.11 5.70 2.81
CA ILE A 229 4.03 4.71 2.27
C ILE A 229 5.48 5.13 2.54
N GLY A 230 6.17 4.38 3.41
CA GLY A 230 7.54 4.67 3.84
C GLY A 230 7.63 5.67 5.00
N VAL A 231 6.48 6.10 5.52
CA VAL A 231 6.33 7.01 6.66
C VAL A 231 5.45 6.41 7.74
N ASP A 232 5.57 6.92 8.96
CA ASP A 232 4.71 6.51 10.07
C ASP A 232 3.27 7.02 9.89
N ARG A 233 2.37 6.65 10.82
CA ARG A 233 0.96 7.08 10.78
C ARG A 233 0.75 8.59 10.79
N THR A 234 1.72 9.38 11.24
CA THR A 234 1.62 10.85 11.23
C THR A 234 1.98 11.42 9.86
N GLY A 235 2.69 10.66 9.04
CA GLY A 235 3.22 11.08 7.75
C GLY A 235 4.38 12.08 7.87
N LEU A 236 4.99 12.19 9.06
CA LEU A 236 6.03 13.19 9.36
C LEU A 236 7.36 12.55 9.80
N THR A 237 7.46 11.22 9.85
CA THR A 237 8.69 10.48 10.18
C THR A 237 8.84 9.28 9.24
N SER A 238 10.06 9.00 8.78
CA SER A 238 10.35 7.84 7.92
C SER A 238 10.20 6.51 8.67
N SER A 239 9.92 5.44 7.92
CA SER A 239 9.69 4.09 8.47
C SER A 239 10.48 2.99 7.74
N ASP A 240 11.65 3.32 7.19
CA ASP A 240 12.64 2.41 6.55
C ASP A 240 12.03 1.34 5.63
N LEU A 241 11.18 1.77 4.69
CA LEU A 241 10.67 0.91 3.62
C LEU A 241 11.62 1.01 2.41
N ASP A 242 11.97 -0.09 1.73
CA ASP A 242 12.93 0.05 0.61
C ASP A 242 12.28 0.70 -0.63
N TYR A 243 11.29 0.05 -1.25
CA TYR A 243 10.49 0.64 -2.32
C TYR A 243 9.10 1.03 -1.82
N GLY A 244 8.62 2.22 -2.19
CA GLY A 244 7.25 2.62 -1.88
C GLY A 244 6.23 1.81 -2.69
N VAL A 245 6.14 2.13 -3.99
CA VAL A 245 5.32 1.40 -4.97
C VAL A 245 6.20 0.87 -6.09
N TYR A 246 6.08 -0.42 -6.39
CA TYR A 246 6.85 -1.08 -7.45
C TYR A 246 5.91 -1.78 -8.42
N THR A 247 6.10 -1.58 -9.72
CA THR A 247 5.31 -2.26 -10.77
C THR A 247 6.18 -3.13 -11.68
N TYR A 248 5.59 -4.23 -12.12
CA TYR A 248 6.15 -5.17 -13.09
C TYR A 248 5.01 -5.66 -13.99
N ILE A 249 4.99 -5.25 -15.26
CA ILE A 249 3.92 -5.53 -16.22
C ILE A 249 2.56 -5.11 -15.65
N ALA A 250 2.48 -3.93 -15.04
CA ALA A 250 1.22 -3.38 -14.53
C ALA A 250 0.59 -2.44 -15.56
N GLY A 251 -0.71 -2.59 -15.79
CA GLY A 251 -1.45 -1.79 -16.75
C GLY A 251 -2.59 -0.99 -16.13
N SER A 252 -2.88 0.19 -16.69
CA SER A 252 -4.13 0.94 -16.38
C SER A 252 -4.37 1.20 -14.88
N SER A 253 -3.31 1.31 -14.08
CA SER A 253 -3.41 1.51 -12.64
C SER A 253 -3.25 2.99 -12.28
N ILE A 254 -3.85 3.40 -11.16
CA ILE A 254 -3.82 4.76 -10.64
C ILE A 254 -3.09 4.76 -9.30
N ILE A 255 -2.10 5.64 -9.17
CA ILE A 255 -1.41 5.94 -7.90
C ILE A 255 -1.75 7.39 -7.56
N GLY A 256 -2.62 7.57 -6.58
CA GLY A 256 -3.14 8.85 -6.11
C GLY A 256 -4.54 9.11 -6.64
N THR A 257 -4.82 10.36 -7.03
CA THR A 257 -6.19 10.76 -7.41
C THR A 257 -6.60 10.28 -8.79
N ASN A 258 -7.87 9.90 -8.93
CA ASN A 258 -8.49 9.63 -10.23
C ASN A 258 -9.05 10.91 -10.88
N ASN A 259 -9.09 12.02 -10.13
CA ASN A 259 -9.54 13.35 -10.53
C ASN A 259 -10.98 13.35 -11.09
N ASP A 260 -11.87 12.62 -10.42
CA ASP A 260 -13.30 12.54 -10.75
C ASP A 260 -14.14 13.64 -10.07
N GLY A 261 -13.50 14.46 -9.21
CA GLY A 261 -14.12 15.57 -8.50
C GLY A 261 -14.76 15.16 -7.16
N GLN A 262 -14.60 13.92 -6.73
CA GLN A 262 -14.97 13.43 -5.41
C GLN A 262 -13.72 12.99 -4.66
N SER A 263 -13.54 13.51 -3.45
CA SER A 263 -12.48 13.08 -2.53
C SER A 263 -11.03 13.13 -3.05
N ASP A 264 -10.76 13.78 -4.19
CA ASP A 264 -9.42 13.89 -4.80
C ASP A 264 -8.30 14.27 -3.81
N THR A 265 -8.60 15.16 -2.84
CA THR A 265 -7.62 15.56 -1.81
C THR A 265 -7.28 14.47 -0.80
N LEU A 266 -8.20 13.53 -0.56
CA LEU A 266 -8.05 12.37 0.32
C LEU A 266 -7.42 11.18 -0.40
N GLU A 267 -7.49 11.13 -1.73
CA GLU A 267 -6.84 10.10 -2.56
C GLU A 267 -5.30 10.25 -2.63
N ARG A 268 -4.75 11.36 -2.12
CA ARG A 268 -3.31 11.63 -2.07
C ARG A 268 -2.56 10.58 -1.26
N ASN A 269 -1.60 9.90 -1.89
CA ASN A 269 -0.60 9.14 -1.14
C ASN A 269 0.54 10.06 -0.67
N ILE A 270 1.10 9.73 0.48
CA ILE A 270 2.39 10.23 0.98
C ILE A 270 3.42 9.11 0.76
N ILE A 271 4.33 9.29 -0.18
CA ILE A 271 5.30 8.26 -0.61
C ILE A 271 6.71 8.81 -0.40
N SER A 272 7.21 8.62 0.80
CA SER A 272 8.35 9.37 1.32
C SER A 272 9.16 8.51 2.29
N GLY A 273 10.41 8.87 2.55
CA GLY A 273 11.27 8.17 3.50
C GLY A 273 11.63 6.73 3.10
N ASN A 274 11.47 6.39 1.82
CA ASN A 274 11.87 5.09 1.30
C ASN A 274 13.39 5.05 1.09
N THR A 275 14.02 3.89 1.32
CA THR A 275 15.48 3.71 1.21
C THR A 275 15.96 3.50 -0.23
N ILE A 276 15.02 3.37 -1.17
CA ILE A 276 15.26 3.35 -2.62
C ILE A 276 14.28 4.34 -3.26
N ASP A 277 13.48 3.92 -4.24
CA ASP A 277 12.60 4.80 -4.99
C ASP A 277 11.25 4.92 -4.30
N GLY A 278 10.65 6.12 -4.40
CA GLY A 278 9.26 6.30 -4.01
C GLY A 278 8.33 5.44 -4.87
N ILE A 279 8.36 5.66 -6.18
CA ILE A 279 7.60 4.89 -7.16
C ILE A 279 8.53 4.39 -8.27
N ARG A 280 8.50 3.10 -8.56
CA ARG A 280 9.23 2.51 -9.70
C ARG A 280 8.29 1.77 -10.64
N PHE A 281 8.30 2.18 -11.91
CA PHE A 281 7.65 1.44 -12.99
C PHE A 281 8.69 0.69 -13.82
N SER A 282 8.66 -0.64 -13.76
CA SER A 282 9.56 -1.51 -14.51
C SER A 282 8.80 -2.44 -15.45
N THR A 283 9.44 -2.83 -16.54
CA THR A 283 9.10 -3.98 -17.40
C THR A 283 7.67 -3.94 -17.91
N ASP A 284 7.46 -3.35 -19.09
CA ASP A 284 6.15 -3.31 -19.77
C ASP A 284 5.01 -2.78 -18.88
N SER A 285 5.33 -1.94 -17.89
CA SER A 285 4.31 -1.28 -17.07
C SER A 285 3.81 -0.05 -17.82
N THR A 286 2.58 -0.14 -18.35
CA THR A 286 2.06 0.84 -19.31
C THR A 286 0.70 1.41 -18.95
N ASN A 287 0.38 2.58 -19.48
CA ASN A 287 -0.93 3.23 -19.30
C ASN A 287 -1.30 3.46 -17.82
N ASN A 288 -0.32 3.64 -16.95
CA ASN A 288 -0.57 3.95 -15.54
C ASN A 288 -0.54 5.46 -15.30
N THR A 289 -1.22 5.91 -14.24
CA THR A 289 -1.27 7.32 -13.83
C THR A 289 -0.73 7.48 -12.43
N ILE A 290 0.15 8.47 -12.23
CA ILE A 290 0.62 8.93 -10.92
C ILE A 290 0.13 10.36 -10.76
N ALA A 291 -0.87 10.63 -9.91
CA ALA A 291 -1.47 11.96 -9.80
C ALA A 291 -1.77 12.38 -8.35
N GLY A 292 -1.56 13.66 -8.03
CA GLY A 292 -1.94 14.25 -6.75
C GLY A 292 -1.16 13.78 -5.52
N ASN A 293 -0.03 13.08 -5.69
CA ASN A 293 0.75 12.50 -4.60
C ASN A 293 1.76 13.48 -4.00
N TYR A 294 2.16 13.23 -2.76
CA TYR A 294 3.34 13.82 -2.13
C TYR A 294 4.46 12.79 -2.12
N ILE A 295 5.60 13.13 -2.72
CA ILE A 295 6.72 12.23 -2.97
C ILE A 295 8.01 12.87 -2.47
N GLY A 296 8.56 12.32 -1.39
CA GLY A 296 9.74 12.84 -0.68
C GLY A 296 9.45 14.01 0.29
N VAL A 297 8.18 14.36 0.49
CA VAL A 297 7.72 15.28 1.54
C VAL A 297 6.75 14.60 2.50
N GLY A 298 6.64 15.10 3.72
CA GLY A 298 5.67 14.65 4.70
C GLY A 298 4.23 15.04 4.34
N TYR A 299 3.28 14.60 5.16
CA TYR A 299 1.85 14.87 5.00
C TYR A 299 1.50 16.36 4.94
N ASP A 300 2.32 17.22 5.56
CA ASP A 300 2.17 18.68 5.51
C ASP A 300 2.66 19.32 4.19
N GLY A 301 3.22 18.53 3.27
CA GLY A 301 3.76 18.95 1.98
C GLY A 301 5.09 19.71 2.07
N THR A 302 5.71 19.79 3.26
CA THR A 302 6.91 20.62 3.50
C THR A 302 8.00 19.96 4.32
N THR A 303 7.65 19.02 5.21
CA THR A 303 8.62 18.24 5.99
C THR A 303 9.45 17.40 5.03
N ASP A 304 10.77 17.53 5.09
CA ASP A 304 11.71 16.76 4.29
C ASP A 304 11.73 15.30 4.76
N LEU A 305 11.26 14.42 3.88
CA LEU A 305 11.31 12.98 4.03
C LEU A 305 11.68 12.38 2.68
N GLY A 306 12.74 12.89 2.05
CA GLY A 306 13.21 12.43 0.75
C GLY A 306 13.27 10.91 0.62
N ASN A 307 12.87 10.38 -0.55
CA ASN A 307 13.25 9.00 -0.89
C ASN A 307 14.75 8.98 -1.22
N LEU A 308 15.46 7.94 -0.80
CA LEU A 308 16.92 7.93 -0.83
C LEU A 308 17.49 7.91 -2.25
N THR A 309 16.75 7.37 -3.23
CA THR A 309 17.11 7.43 -4.65
C THR A 309 16.17 8.34 -5.44
N HIS A 310 15.38 7.83 -6.38
CA HIS A 310 14.50 8.65 -7.20
C HIS A 310 13.13 8.84 -6.54
N GLY A 311 12.48 9.98 -6.79
CA GLY A 311 11.07 10.13 -6.43
C GLY A 311 10.22 9.16 -7.25
N ILE A 312 10.37 9.22 -8.58
CA ILE A 312 9.72 8.34 -9.55
C ILE A 312 10.76 7.85 -10.56
N TYR A 313 10.80 6.55 -10.82
CA TYR A 313 11.70 5.94 -11.80
C TYR A 313 10.95 5.04 -12.80
N LEU A 314 11.04 5.36 -14.09
CA LEU A 314 10.51 4.56 -15.20
C LEU A 314 11.66 3.94 -16.00
N LEU A 315 11.59 2.62 -16.24
CA LEU A 315 12.61 1.88 -16.98
C LEU A 315 12.07 0.59 -17.62
N ASN A 316 12.87 0.00 -18.51
CA ASN A 316 12.62 -1.29 -19.16
C ASN A 316 11.25 -1.31 -19.87
N ASN A 317 11.07 -0.50 -20.91
CA ASN A 317 9.82 -0.43 -21.68
C ASN A 317 8.57 -0.02 -20.84
N ALA A 318 8.76 0.81 -19.82
CA ALA A 318 7.64 1.38 -19.06
C ALA A 318 7.04 2.57 -19.84
N ALA A 319 6.15 2.29 -20.79
CA ALA A 319 5.65 3.26 -21.77
C ALA A 319 4.22 3.77 -21.50
N ASP A 320 3.81 4.86 -22.16
CA ASP A 320 2.43 5.40 -22.13
C ASP A 320 1.92 5.78 -20.72
N ASN A 321 2.81 6.06 -19.76
CA ASN A 321 2.40 6.44 -18.40
C ASN A 321 2.21 7.95 -18.29
N THR A 322 1.35 8.38 -17.36
CA THR A 322 1.13 9.80 -17.06
C THR A 322 1.57 10.12 -15.63
N ILE A 323 2.43 11.12 -15.47
CA ILE A 323 2.89 11.65 -14.18
C ILE A 323 2.33 13.06 -14.03
N GLY A 324 1.32 13.20 -13.19
CA GLY A 324 0.57 14.41 -12.90
C GLY A 324 -0.69 14.55 -13.75
N GLY A 325 -1.24 15.76 -13.86
CA GLY A 325 -2.45 16.01 -14.62
C GLY A 325 -2.71 17.50 -14.81
N VAL A 326 -3.73 17.85 -15.60
CA VAL A 326 -4.00 19.26 -15.96
C VAL A 326 -4.66 20.05 -14.83
N ASP A 327 -5.40 19.36 -13.96
CA ASP A 327 -6.13 19.94 -12.84
C ASP A 327 -5.23 20.13 -11.61
N ALA A 328 -5.65 20.96 -10.67
CA ALA A 328 -4.80 21.33 -9.53
C ALA A 328 -4.61 20.17 -8.54
N GLU A 329 -5.64 19.33 -8.43
CA GLU A 329 -5.71 18.17 -7.56
C GLU A 329 -4.80 17.03 -8.06
N SER A 330 -4.59 16.96 -9.37
CA SER A 330 -3.69 15.98 -10.02
C SER A 330 -2.20 16.31 -9.91
N VAL A 331 -1.83 17.49 -9.38
CA VAL A 331 -0.42 17.92 -9.26
C VAL A 331 0.30 17.06 -8.22
N ASN A 332 1.34 16.33 -8.64
CA ASN A 332 2.25 15.71 -7.67
C ASN A 332 3.23 16.76 -7.12
N VAL A 333 3.56 16.64 -5.85
CA VAL A 333 4.67 17.35 -5.20
C VAL A 333 5.83 16.38 -5.09
N ILE A 334 6.93 16.66 -5.77
CA ILE A 334 8.10 15.78 -5.88
C ILE A 334 9.34 16.54 -5.43
N ALA A 335 9.77 16.29 -4.19
CA ALA A 335 10.82 17.07 -3.57
C ALA A 335 11.73 16.25 -2.64
N TYR A 336 12.93 16.78 -2.39
CA TYR A 336 13.94 16.20 -1.50
C TYR A 336 14.42 14.78 -1.83
N ASN A 337 14.10 14.24 -3.01
CA ASN A 337 14.54 12.89 -3.38
C ASN A 337 16.03 12.87 -3.78
N GLY A 338 16.71 11.80 -3.40
CA GLY A 338 18.13 11.54 -3.67
C GLY A 338 19.07 11.98 -2.55
N ASP A 339 20.20 11.29 -2.42
CA ASP A 339 21.36 11.62 -1.57
C ASP A 339 22.71 11.53 -2.35
N ALA A 340 22.68 11.09 -3.62
CA ALA A 340 23.84 10.89 -4.48
C ALA A 340 23.76 11.67 -5.81
N ALA A 341 24.84 11.62 -6.59
CA ALA A 341 25.04 12.42 -7.79
C ALA A 341 24.25 11.94 -9.03
N SER A 342 23.41 10.92 -8.91
CA SER A 342 22.67 10.33 -10.05
C SER A 342 21.26 9.95 -9.65
N GLU A 343 20.63 10.81 -8.83
CA GLU A 343 19.30 10.60 -8.24
C GLU A 343 18.44 11.85 -8.46
N TYR A 344 17.19 11.66 -8.85
CA TYR A 344 16.37 12.69 -9.52
C TYR A 344 14.94 12.67 -8.99
N GLY A 345 14.19 13.76 -9.20
CA GLY A 345 12.76 13.77 -8.89
C GLY A 345 12.00 12.73 -9.73
N VAL A 346 12.06 12.85 -11.05
CA VAL A 346 11.57 11.88 -12.03
C VAL A 346 12.74 11.46 -12.92
N TYR A 347 13.01 10.16 -13.00
CA TYR A 347 13.99 9.57 -13.89
C TYR A 347 13.30 8.67 -14.92
N ILE A 348 13.61 8.86 -16.19
CA ILE A 348 13.20 7.96 -17.28
C ILE A 348 14.47 7.43 -17.94
N ASP A 349 14.62 6.12 -17.93
CA ASP A 349 15.74 5.37 -18.50
C ASP A 349 15.23 4.31 -19.48
N ASP A 350 16.11 3.82 -20.34
CA ASP A 350 15.90 2.84 -21.40
C ASP A 350 15.24 3.38 -22.67
N ALA A 351 15.73 2.93 -23.83
CA ALA A 351 15.34 3.45 -25.15
C ALA A 351 13.87 3.16 -25.50
N ASP A 352 13.32 2.07 -24.96
CA ASP A 352 11.94 1.65 -25.20
C ASP A 352 10.99 2.20 -24.11
N THR A 353 11.49 2.92 -23.10
CA THR A 353 10.67 3.63 -22.13
C THR A 353 10.21 4.97 -22.73
N ASP A 354 9.17 4.91 -23.56
CA ASP A 354 8.69 6.01 -24.39
C ASP A 354 7.23 6.42 -24.11
N ALA A 355 6.76 7.44 -24.82
CA ALA A 355 5.39 7.97 -24.72
C ALA A 355 4.92 8.34 -23.29
N ASN A 356 5.86 8.61 -22.38
CA ASN A 356 5.53 8.99 -21.01
C ASN A 356 5.27 10.50 -20.91
N ARG A 357 4.14 10.85 -20.31
CA ARG A 357 3.65 12.22 -20.19
C ARG A 357 3.89 12.74 -18.78
N ILE A 358 4.77 13.73 -18.64
CA ILE A 358 4.96 14.44 -17.38
C ILE A 358 4.18 15.75 -17.45
N LEU A 359 3.11 15.90 -16.66
CA LEU A 359 2.14 16.99 -16.73
C LEU A 359 2.05 17.72 -15.39
N ARG A 360 2.29 19.04 -15.38
CA ARG A 360 2.04 19.95 -14.25
C ARG A 360 2.36 19.33 -12.87
N ASN A 361 3.63 19.09 -12.61
CA ASN A 361 4.11 18.67 -11.29
C ASN A 361 4.86 19.82 -10.62
N SER A 362 4.91 19.79 -9.29
CA SER A 362 5.75 20.69 -8.50
C SER A 362 7.03 19.99 -8.10
N PHE A 363 8.17 20.56 -8.47
CA PHE A 363 9.50 20.02 -8.16
C PHE A 363 10.29 21.02 -7.34
N PHE A 364 10.91 20.61 -6.25
CA PHE A 364 11.87 21.46 -5.53
C PHE A 364 12.81 20.63 -4.68
N SER A 365 14.02 21.14 -4.44
CA SER A 365 14.99 20.56 -3.49
C SER A 365 15.34 19.08 -3.67
N ASN A 366 15.08 18.46 -4.83
CA ASN A 366 15.66 17.15 -5.15
C ASN A 366 17.19 17.30 -5.29
N GLN A 367 17.92 16.22 -5.03
CA GLN A 367 19.39 16.26 -5.00
C GLN A 367 20.01 16.70 -6.32
N ASN A 368 19.43 16.25 -7.45
CA ASN A 368 19.78 16.71 -8.79
C ASN A 368 18.51 17.24 -9.50
N GLU A 369 18.41 17.08 -10.82
CA GLU A 369 17.30 17.58 -11.62
C GLU A 369 15.93 17.04 -11.14
N GLY A 370 14.91 17.90 -11.22
CA GLY A 370 13.52 17.48 -10.97
C GLY A 370 13.03 16.45 -12.00
N ILE A 371 13.48 16.57 -13.26
CA ILE A 371 13.19 15.63 -14.35
C ILE A 371 14.50 15.36 -15.08
N TYR A 372 14.85 14.08 -15.23
CA TYR A 372 15.99 13.65 -16.02
C TYR A 372 15.56 12.52 -16.98
N LEU A 373 15.88 12.69 -18.27
CA LEU A 373 15.64 11.72 -19.33
C LEU A 373 17.01 11.21 -19.80
N GLU A 374 17.27 9.90 -19.68
CA GLU A 374 18.57 9.33 -20.03
C GLU A 374 18.90 9.52 -21.52
N GLY A 375 20.17 9.78 -21.84
CA GLY A 375 20.62 10.07 -23.21
C GLY A 375 20.73 8.85 -24.13
N ASN A 376 20.00 7.77 -23.82
CA ASN A 376 20.11 6.47 -24.44
C ASN A 376 18.91 6.09 -25.33
N GLY A 377 17.97 7.01 -25.55
CA GLY A 377 16.71 6.77 -26.26
C GLY A 377 15.47 7.06 -25.44
N ALA A 378 15.60 7.19 -24.11
CA ALA A 378 14.48 7.44 -23.19
C ALA A 378 13.57 8.57 -23.69
N ASN A 379 12.26 8.28 -23.70
CA ASN A 379 11.23 9.18 -24.21
C ASN A 379 11.58 9.79 -25.59
N ASP A 380 12.01 8.96 -26.54
CA ASP A 380 12.41 9.35 -27.90
C ASP A 380 13.55 10.40 -27.98
N ASN A 381 14.46 10.40 -26.99
CA ASN A 381 15.49 11.43 -26.85
C ASN A 381 14.93 12.86 -26.83
N GLN A 382 13.71 13.04 -26.31
CA GLN A 382 13.15 14.35 -26.10
C GLN A 382 14.10 15.20 -25.25
N ILE A 383 14.19 16.48 -25.58
CA ILE A 383 15.01 17.41 -24.80
C ILE A 383 14.37 17.51 -23.42
N GLN A 384 15.16 17.23 -22.39
CA GLN A 384 14.75 17.40 -21.00
C GLN A 384 14.12 18.79 -20.83
N PRO A 385 12.95 18.91 -20.16
CA PRO A 385 12.33 20.20 -19.92
C PRO A 385 13.33 21.14 -19.26
N VAL A 386 13.73 22.19 -19.98
CA VAL A 386 14.57 23.23 -19.38
C VAL A 386 13.67 24.03 -18.45
N ILE A 387 13.99 24.11 -17.16
CA ILE A 387 13.27 24.97 -16.23
C ILE A 387 13.59 26.44 -16.60
N ILE A 388 12.69 27.10 -17.34
CA ILE A 388 12.99 28.42 -17.94
C ILE A 388 12.64 29.60 -17.01
N THR A 389 11.84 29.41 -15.95
CA THR A 389 11.48 30.50 -15.02
C THR A 389 11.32 30.08 -13.56
N ASN A 390 12.02 30.77 -12.65
CA ASN A 390 11.71 30.86 -11.22
C ASN A 390 10.52 31.83 -11.03
N GLN A 391 9.28 31.36 -11.07
CA GLN A 391 8.16 32.19 -10.60
C GLN A 391 8.09 32.09 -9.08
N THR A 392 8.54 33.14 -8.40
CA THR A 392 8.53 33.23 -6.94
C THR A 392 7.12 33.58 -6.44
N ASN A 393 6.33 32.56 -6.14
CA ASN A 393 5.14 32.67 -5.28
C ASN A 393 5.38 32.07 -3.88
N GLY A 394 6.61 32.18 -3.37
CA GLY A 394 6.90 31.99 -1.95
C GLY A 394 7.39 30.60 -1.50
N SER A 395 7.26 29.54 -2.30
CA SER A 395 7.95 28.24 -2.02
C SER A 395 7.91 27.20 -3.15
N ASN A 396 7.00 27.27 -4.12
CA ASN A 396 6.80 26.18 -5.10
C ASN A 396 7.30 26.56 -6.51
N GLN A 397 7.99 25.63 -7.18
CA GLN A 397 8.27 25.70 -8.63
C GLN A 397 7.26 24.81 -9.36
N ASP A 398 6.43 25.41 -10.22
CA ASP A 398 5.56 24.65 -11.13
C ASP A 398 6.33 24.39 -12.43
N VAL A 399 6.67 23.13 -12.72
CA VAL A 399 7.17 22.75 -14.04
C VAL A 399 5.95 22.42 -14.90
N ILE A 400 5.54 23.40 -15.70
CA ILE A 400 4.53 23.21 -16.74
C ILE A 400 5.28 22.84 -18.02
N GLY A 401 5.33 21.55 -18.33
CA GLY A 401 5.76 21.03 -19.62
C GLY A 401 4.84 19.90 -20.05
N THR A 402 4.67 19.74 -21.36
CA THR A 402 4.28 18.50 -22.01
C THR A 402 5.45 18.16 -22.91
N THR A 403 5.87 16.89 -22.99
CA THR A 403 6.87 16.51 -23.98
C THR A 403 6.29 16.19 -25.36
N GLU A 404 4.98 16.31 -25.57
CA GLU A 404 4.38 16.10 -26.90
C GLU A 404 4.22 17.38 -27.73
N ALA A 405 4.48 17.24 -29.03
CA ALA A 405 4.07 18.12 -30.11
C ALA A 405 3.08 17.37 -31.02
#